data_AF-A0A1F3DHL2-F1
#
_entry.id   AF-A0A1F3DHL2-F1
#
_cell.length_a   1.000
_cell.length_b   1.000
_cell.length_c   1.000
_cell.angle_alpha   90.00
_cell.angle_beta   90.00
_cell.angle_gamma   90.00
#
_symmetry.space_group_name_H-M   'P 1'
#
loop_
_entity.id
_entity.type
_entity.pdbx_description
1 polymer ?
#
loop_
_entity_poly.entity_id
_entity_poly.type
_entity_poly.pdbx_seq_one_letter_code
_entity_poly.pdbx_strand_id
1 'polypeptide(L)' 'MFRHYINLSIRSLMLKKGYFIINLLGLTIGITSFILIVLWIKAETSYDNFHKNAGNLYRVDYLLYEEGILEQHSASGSLY' A
#
# COMPACT_ATOMS: atom_id res chain seq x y z
N MET A 1 -41.91 1.66 -12.82
CA MET A 1 -41.46 0.29 -13.15
C MET A 1 -40.20 -0.13 -12.40
N PHE A 2 -39.12 0.65 -12.36
CA PHE A 2 -37.86 0.34 -11.65
C PHE A 2 -38.03 -0.12 -10.18
N ARG A 3 -38.91 0.55 -9.41
CA ARG A 3 -39.27 0.14 -8.04
C ARG A 3 -39.82 -1.28 -7.93
N HIS A 4 -40.56 -1.74 -8.95
CA HIS A 4 -41.18 -3.07 -8.94
C HIS A 4 -40.13 -4.16 -9.15
N TYR A 5 -39.20 -3.95 -10.10
CA TYR A 5 -38.06 -4.86 -10.32
C TYR A 5 -37.14 -4.95 -9.11
N ILE A 6 -36.83 -3.83 -8.46
CA ILE A 6 -36.04 -3.83 -7.22
C ILE A 6 -36.75 -4.63 -6.13
N ASN A 7 -38.05 -4.40 -5.91
CA ASN A 7 -38.81 -5.14 -4.90
C ASN A 7 -38.87 -6.64 -5.19
N LEU A 8 -39.02 -7.03 -6.46
CA LEU A 8 -39.05 -8.43 -6.86
C LEU A 8 -37.69 -9.11 -6.60
N SER A 9 -36.60 -8.45 -6.98
CA SER A 9 -35.24 -8.95 -6.76
C SER A 9 -34.90 -9.06 -5.27
N ILE A 10 -35.21 -8.05 -4.45
CA ILE A 10 -34.98 -8.09 -3.00
C ILE A 10 -35.74 -9.25 -2.35
N ARG A 11 -37.01 -9.46 -2.75
CA ARG A 11 -37.82 -10.55 -2.21
C ARG A 11 -37.24 -11.91 -2.58
N SER A 12 -36.73 -12.07 -3.81
CA SER A 12 -36.07 -13.30 -4.26
C SER A 12 -34.74 -13.58 -3.55
N LEU A 13 -33.94 -12.54 -3.28
CA LEU A 13 -32.70 -12.63 -2.52
C LEU A 13 -32.96 -12.97 -1.05
N MET A 14 -34.03 -12.41 -0.48
CA MET A 14 -34.49 -12.72 0.87
C MET A 14 -35.08 -14.13 1.02
N LEU A 15 -35.49 -14.81 -0.06
CA LEU A 15 -35.88 -16.22 0.02
C LEU A 15 -34.66 -17.14 0.13
N LYS A 16 -33.52 -16.76 -0.46
CA LYS A 16 -32.26 -17.53 -0.45
C LYS A 16 -31.20 -16.93 0.49
N LYS A 17 -31.60 -16.59 1.73
CA LYS A 17 -30.75 -15.84 2.69
C LYS A 17 -29.40 -16.50 2.96
N GLY A 18 -29.36 -17.81 3.19
CA GLY A 18 -28.11 -18.51 3.53
C GLY A 18 -27.07 -18.41 2.42
N TYR A 19 -27.46 -18.71 1.19
CA TYR A 19 -26.57 -18.62 0.03
C TYR A 19 -26.15 -17.18 -0.28
N PHE A 20 -27.08 -16.24 -0.14
CA PHE A 20 -26.79 -14.81 -0.31
C PHE A 20 -25.77 -14.31 0.73
N ILE A 21 -25.94 -14.66 2.01
CA ILE A 21 -25.02 -14.24 3.09
C ILE A 21 -23.62 -14.79 2.85
N ILE A 22 -23.47 -16.06 2.52
CA ILE A 22 -22.14 -16.66 2.29
C ILE A 22 -21.43 -15.97 1.12
N ASN A 23 -22.12 -15.75 0.00
CA ASN A 23 -21.55 -15.05 -1.15
C ASN A 23 -21.20 -13.59 -0.83
N LEU A 24 -22.09 -12.89 -0.12
CA LEU A 24 -21.87 -11.50 0.26
C LEU A 24 -20.68 -11.36 1.20
N LEU A 25 -20.56 -12.24 2.21
CA LEU A 25 -19.44 -12.24 3.14
C LEU A 25 -18.13 -12.56 2.44
N GLY A 26 -18.08 -13.61 1.62
CA GLY A 26 -16.87 -13.97 0.87
C GLY A 26 -16.41 -12.84 -0.06
N LEU A 27 -17.34 -12.23 -0.80
CA LEU A 27 -17.07 -11.09 -1.66
C LEU A 27 -16.55 -9.88 -0.87
N THR A 28 -17.23 -9.54 0.23
CA THR A 28 -16.87 -8.38 1.07
C THR A 28 -15.49 -8.58 1.71
N ILE A 29 -15.20 -9.76 2.24
CA ILE A 29 -13.91 -10.09 2.87
C ILE A 29 -12.79 -10.02 1.82
N GLY A 30 -12.98 -10.61 0.63
CA GLY A 30 -11.99 -10.56 -0.45
C GLY A 30 -11.68 -9.14 -0.91
N ILE A 31 -12.71 -8.32 -1.13
CA ILE A 31 -12.55 -6.91 -1.52
C ILE A 31 -11.88 -6.12 -0.40
N THR A 32 -12.28 -6.32 0.85
CA THR A 32 -11.70 -5.60 2.00
C THR A 32 -10.22 -5.94 2.15
N SER A 33 -9.85 -7.22 2.08
CA SER A 33 -8.45 -7.66 2.15
C SER A 33 -7.62 -7.08 1.01
N PHE A 34 -8.13 -7.10 -0.23
CA PHE A 34 -7.48 -6.49 -1.38
C PHE A 34 -7.25 -4.98 -1.19
N ILE A 35 -8.26 -4.25 -0.73
CA ILE A 35 -8.16 -2.82 -0.46
C ILE A 35 -7.12 -2.53 0.62
N LEU A 36 -7.09 -3.33 1.70
CA LEU A 36 -6.10 -3.16 2.77
C LEU A 36 -4.67 -3.38 2.27
N ILE A 37 -4.45 -4.40 1.44
CA ILE A 37 -3.13 -4.65 0.83
C ILE A 37 -2.73 -3.48 -0.07
N VAL A 38 -3.62 -3.01 -0.94
CA VAL A 38 -3.36 -1.86 -1.80
C VAL A 38 -3.08 -0.60 -0.98
N LEU A 39 -3.82 -0.37 0.09
CA LEU A 39 -3.61 0.77 0.98
C LEU A 39 -2.23 0.70 1.65
N TRP A 40 -1.81 -0.48 2.10
CA TRP A 40 -0.49 -0.71 2.67
C TRP A 40 0.63 -0.47 1.64
N ILE A 41 0.50 -1.04 0.43
CA ILE A 41 1.44 -0.80 -0.67
C ILE A 41 1.52 0.69 -1.00
N LYS A 42 0.38 1.38 -1.05
CA LYS A 42 0.33 2.82 -1.29
C LYS A 42 0.99 3.60 -0.15
N ALA A 43 0.85 3.18 1.10
CA ALA A 43 1.51 3.82 2.22
C ALA A 43 3.04 3.65 2.12
N GLU A 44 3.51 2.43 1.84
CA GLU A 44 4.94 2.09 1.69
C GLU A 44 5.55 2.83 0.49
N THR A 45 4.91 2.72 -0.68
CA THR A 45 5.38 3.36 -1.91
C THR A 45 5.26 4.89 -1.83
N SER A 46 4.25 5.42 -1.12
CA SER A 46 4.15 6.87 -0.90
C SER A 46 5.22 7.37 0.06
N TYR A 47 5.73 6.55 0.98
CA TYR A 47 6.89 6.91 1.79
C TYR A 47 8.15 7.01 0.94
N ASP A 48 8.37 6.04 0.04
CA ASP A 48 9.47 6.06 -0.93
C ASP A 48 9.33 7.20 -1.97
N ASN A 49 8.11 7.58 -2.33
CA ASN A 49 7.81 8.66 -3.28
C ASN A 49 7.55 10.03 -2.64
N PHE A 50 7.62 10.16 -1.31
CA PHE A 50 7.49 11.48 -0.65
C PHE A 50 8.70 12.38 -0.96
N HIS A 51 9.79 11.80 -1.47
CA HIS A 51 10.88 12.52 -2.11
C HIS A 51 10.58 12.70 -3.60
N LYS A 52 9.91 13.81 -3.94
CA LYS A 52 9.68 14.30 -5.32
C LYS A 52 10.98 14.49 -6.15
N ASN A 53 12.16 14.27 -5.53
CA ASN A 53 13.51 14.41 -6.06
C ASN A 53 14.40 13.17 -5.76
N ALA A 54 13.86 11.95 -5.71
CA ALA A 54 14.66 10.74 -5.48
C ALA A 54 15.79 10.50 -6.52
N GLY A 55 15.71 11.15 -7.70
CA GLY A 55 16.80 11.16 -8.69
C GLY A 55 17.96 12.13 -8.38
N ASN A 56 17.85 12.96 -7.34
CA ASN A 56 18.86 13.96 -6.95
C ASN A 56 19.40 13.76 -5.52
N LEU A 57 19.21 12.58 -4.93
CA LEU A 57 19.87 12.23 -3.67
C LEU A 57 21.34 11.90 -3.96
N TYR A 58 22.17 12.94 -4.08
CA TYR A 58 23.62 12.79 -4.12
C TYR A 58 24.08 12.38 -2.71
N ARG A 59 24.52 11.14 -2.56
CA ARG A 59 25.32 10.72 -1.40
C ARG A 59 26.68 11.41 -1.53
N VAL A 60 26.93 12.40 -0.68
CA VAL A 60 28.24 13.06 -0.59
C VAL A 60 29.14 12.16 0.23
N ASP A 61 29.86 11.26 -0.45
CA ASP A 61 30.99 10.55 0.15
C ASP A 61 32.21 11.48 0.12
N TYR A 62 32.76 11.81 1.28
CA TYR A 62 34.01 12.56 1.37
C TYR A 62 35.17 11.57 1.46
N LEU A 63 36.15 11.73 0.57
CA LEU A 63 37.41 11.02 0.64
C LEU A 63 38.41 11.94 1.35
N LEU A 64 38.74 11.63 2.60
CA LEU A 64 39.85 12.28 3.30
C LEU A 64 41.14 11.56 2.89
N TYR A 65 42.10 12.33 2.37
CA TYR A 65 43.43 11.84 2.04
C TYR A 65 44.38 12.26 3.16
N GLU A 66 44.63 11.34 4.10
CA GLU A 66 45.76 11.45 5.03
C GLU A 66 46.79 10.35 4.72
N GLU A 67 48.06 10.73 4.71
CA GLU A 67 49.23 9.83 4.68
C GLU A 67 49.21 8.69 3.64
N GLY A 68 48.66 8.91 2.44
CA GLY A 68 48.78 7.96 1.33
C GLY A 68 47.83 6.75 1.39
N ILE A 69 46.88 6.74 2.31
CA ILE A 69 45.82 5.72 2.43
C ILE A 69 44.45 6.36 2.18
N LEU A 70 43.65 5.72 1.30
CA LEU A 70 42.29 6.15 0.97
C LEU A 70 41.30 5.51 1.94
N GLU A 71 40.88 6.25 2.97
CA GLU A 71 39.82 5.78 3.88
C GLU A 71 38.46 6.39 3.52
N GLN A 72 37.56 5.55 3.02
CA GLN A 72 36.19 5.94 2.68
C GLN A 72 35.32 5.99 3.94
N HIS A 73 35.16 7.19 4.51
CA HIS A 73 34.26 7.41 5.63
C HIS A 73 32.85 7.74 5.11
N SER A 74 31.92 6.81 5.30
CA SER A 74 30.49 7.05 5.04
C SER A 74 29.92 7.94 6.15
N ALA A 75 29.30 9.07 5.79
CA ALA A 75 28.66 10.02 6.73
C ALA A 75 27.41 9.47 7.45
N SER A 76 27.32 8.16 7.69
CA SER A 76 26.20 7.48 8.35
C SER A 76 26.61 6.80 9.67
N GLY A 77 27.80 7.09 10.19
CA GLY A 77 28.35 6.40 11.35
C GLY A 77 29.06 7.31 12.36
N SER A 78 28.45 8.43 12.77
CA SER A 78 28.87 9.11 14.00
C SER A 78 27.75 9.99 14.57
N LEU A 79 26.73 9.34 15.12
CA LEU A 79 25.97 9.90 16.23
C LEU A 79 26.44 9.20 17.50
N TYR A 80 27.60 9.61 18.01
CA TYR A 80 27.94 9.62 19.42
C TYR A 80 29.01 10.68 19.68
#